data_AF-A0A359EY45-F1
#
_entry.id   AF-A0A359EY45-F1
#
_cell.length_a   1.000
_cell.length_b   1.000
_cell.length_c   1.000
_cell.angle_alpha   90.00
_cell.angle_beta   90.00
_cell.angle_gamma   90.00
#
_symmetry.space_group_name_H-M   'P 1'
#
loop_
_entity.id
_entity.type
_entity.pdbx_description
1 polymer ?
#
loop_
_entity_poly.entity_id
_entity_poly.type
_entity_poly.pdbx_seq_one_letter_code
_entity_poly.pdbx_strand_id
1 'polypeptide(L)'
;MSVGLAATLLIASCAGKDQPTATADKSDSSSSQDAGEERGLGSNPTATTQPSDPLPEPVQQLEFDASEYTFAISPDPSAGIRPGWTLINFHNIGAEPHQVMFARLKDGVDMAELAAAGANDSSGAGAIAFVDMIGGVSYIDAANDTTALVHLPEGTVMAMCYVPDAKGVAHALMGMSTVLNVSATAAVAAATPPALNEPVLGSIEMTSEGYQLPERLTTGWYHVKNTDTALHELALMRLAEPIPPDEVEAFVADLANNIVPDIELDAVGGMGAMSAGFDGYLHLNFEPGDYLAVDFMPDPGDPRPHMLDGYYRTFTVEAS
;
A
#
# COMPACT_ATOMS: atom_id res chain seq x y z
N MET A 1 -21.55 -25.58 8.16
CA MET A 1 -22.66 -24.68 7.80
C MET A 1 -22.46 -23.41 8.60
N SER A 2 -21.53 -22.56 8.15
CA SER A 2 -21.32 -21.23 8.73
C SER A 2 -22.11 -20.25 7.90
N VAL A 3 -22.96 -19.50 8.59
CA VAL A 3 -23.72 -18.38 8.03
C VAL A 3 -22.80 -17.18 8.12
N GLY A 4 -22.26 -16.73 6.98
CA GLY A 4 -21.54 -15.47 6.88
C GLY A 4 -22.53 -14.33 7.05
N LEU A 5 -22.29 -13.48 8.03
CA LEU A 5 -23.06 -12.27 8.28
C LEU A 5 -22.38 -11.13 7.50
N ALA A 6 -22.84 -10.89 6.28
CA ALA A 6 -22.43 -9.72 5.50
C ALA A 6 -22.90 -8.46 6.24
N ALA A 7 -21.96 -7.60 6.60
CA ALA A 7 -22.26 -6.28 7.17
C ALA A 7 -22.59 -5.31 6.01
N THR A 8 -23.84 -5.34 5.56
CA THR A 8 -24.33 -4.40 4.54
C THR A 8 -24.47 -3.01 5.15
N LEU A 9 -23.65 -2.06 4.70
CA LEU A 9 -23.79 -0.63 5.01
C LEU A 9 -24.91 -0.06 4.12
N LEU A 10 -26.13 0.05 4.67
CA LEU A 10 -27.26 0.70 3.97
C LEU A 10 -27.17 2.22 4.09
N ILE A 11 -27.04 2.92 2.95
CA ILE A 11 -27.47 4.32 2.83
C ILE A 11 -28.31 4.48 1.56
N ALA A 12 -29.54 4.94 1.74
CA ALA A 12 -30.50 5.18 0.67
C ALA A 12 -30.22 6.51 -0.05
N SER A 13 -30.19 6.48 -1.38
CA SER A 13 -30.22 7.69 -2.23
C SER A 13 -31.32 7.59 -3.28
N CYS A 14 -32.11 8.67 -3.39
CA CYS A 14 -33.19 8.86 -4.34
C CYS A 14 -32.87 10.04 -5.28
N ALA A 15 -33.05 9.82 -6.59
CA ALA A 15 -33.20 10.79 -7.68
C ALA A 15 -31.97 11.64 -8.04
N GLY A 16 -31.70 12.01 -9.30
CA GLY A 16 -32.47 11.91 -10.54
C GLY A 16 -31.61 12.33 -11.75
N LYS A 17 -32.11 11.95 -12.92
CA LYS A 17 -31.56 12.10 -14.28
C LYS A 17 -31.16 13.55 -14.63
N ASP A 18 -30.08 13.72 -15.39
CA ASP A 18 -30.16 14.19 -16.78
C ASP A 18 -28.78 14.16 -17.48
N GLN A 19 -28.78 13.56 -18.67
CA GLN A 19 -27.67 13.47 -19.63
C GLN A 19 -27.93 14.49 -20.75
N PRO A 20 -26.88 14.97 -21.44
CA PRO A 20 -27.03 15.16 -22.87
C PRO A 20 -25.89 14.54 -23.69
N THR A 21 -26.32 14.03 -24.83
CA THR A 21 -25.61 13.36 -25.90
C THR A 21 -24.87 14.33 -26.83
N ALA A 22 -23.78 13.86 -27.44
CA ALA A 22 -23.30 14.40 -28.71
C ALA A 22 -22.64 13.29 -29.57
N THR A 23 -23.19 13.14 -30.76
CA THR A 23 -22.87 12.16 -31.81
C THR A 23 -21.91 12.69 -32.88
N ALA A 24 -21.38 11.73 -33.67
CA ALA A 24 -20.87 11.80 -35.05
C ALA A 24 -19.38 12.20 -35.21
N ASP A 25 -18.59 11.68 -36.16
CA ASP A 25 -18.91 10.91 -37.37
C ASP A 25 -17.71 10.05 -37.81
N LYS A 26 -17.99 9.00 -38.57
CA LYS A 26 -17.04 8.09 -39.24
C LYS A 26 -16.54 8.68 -40.56
N SER A 27 -15.34 8.28 -40.98
CA SER A 27 -15.05 8.08 -42.41
C SER A 27 -14.05 6.94 -42.61
N ASP A 28 -14.50 5.92 -43.32
CA ASP A 28 -13.77 4.77 -43.86
C ASP A 28 -12.75 5.16 -44.96
N SER A 29 -11.70 4.33 -45.15
CA SER A 29 -11.49 3.61 -46.43
C SER A 29 -10.27 2.66 -46.44
N SER A 30 -10.56 1.36 -46.63
CA SER A 30 -9.93 0.35 -47.53
C SER A 30 -8.40 0.25 -47.67
N SER A 31 -7.71 -0.81 -47.23
CA SER A 31 -7.60 -2.20 -47.74
C SER A 31 -6.48 -2.45 -48.78
N SER A 32 -5.55 -3.37 -48.47
CA SER A 32 -5.06 -4.43 -49.38
C SER A 32 -4.16 -5.44 -48.67
N GLN A 33 -4.46 -6.73 -48.88
CA GLN A 33 -3.68 -7.96 -48.62
C GLN A 33 -2.40 -7.96 -49.51
N ASP A 34 -1.37 -8.81 -49.43
CA ASP A 34 -1.14 -10.19 -48.99
C ASP A 34 0.40 -10.45 -49.01
N ALA A 35 0.80 -11.61 -48.49
CA ALA A 35 1.96 -12.45 -48.84
C ALA A 35 3.06 -12.55 -47.77
N GLY A 36 3.18 -13.78 -47.24
CA GLY A 36 4.07 -14.14 -46.16
C GLY A 36 5.52 -14.39 -46.57
N GLU A 37 6.36 -14.49 -45.55
CA GLU A 37 7.62 -15.20 -45.63
C GLU A 37 7.90 -15.82 -44.26
N GLU A 38 7.97 -17.15 -44.25
CA GLU A 38 8.34 -17.97 -43.10
C GLU A 38 9.72 -17.57 -42.57
N ARG A 39 9.81 -17.27 -41.28
CA ARG A 39 11.08 -17.26 -40.55
C ARG A 39 10.98 -18.18 -39.34
N GLY A 40 11.56 -19.36 -39.54
CA GLY A 40 12.52 -20.00 -38.65
C GLY A 40 12.16 -20.03 -37.16
N LEU A 41 11.78 -21.23 -36.72
CA LEU A 41 11.76 -21.71 -35.34
C LEU A 41 13.06 -21.33 -34.60
N GLY A 42 13.02 -20.17 -33.93
CA GLY A 42 13.98 -19.77 -32.91
C GLY A 42 13.53 -20.34 -31.58
N SER A 43 14.39 -21.13 -30.97
CA SER A 43 14.20 -21.80 -29.68
C SER A 43 13.76 -20.80 -28.61
N ASN A 44 12.68 -21.14 -27.89
CA ASN A 44 12.26 -20.44 -26.69
C ASN A 44 13.49 -20.37 -25.74
N PRO A 45 14.00 -19.18 -25.37
CA PRO A 45 14.94 -19.13 -24.26
C PRO A 45 14.15 -19.55 -23.03
N THR A 46 14.48 -20.71 -22.48
CA THR A 46 14.05 -21.12 -21.15
C THR A 46 14.30 -19.93 -20.23
N ALA A 47 13.21 -19.32 -19.73
CA ALA A 47 13.26 -18.23 -18.76
C ALA A 47 14.16 -18.73 -17.64
N THR A 48 15.36 -18.16 -17.57
CA THR A 48 16.34 -18.52 -16.55
C THR A 48 15.80 -17.86 -15.30
N THR A 49 15.25 -18.65 -14.38
CA THR A 49 14.79 -18.16 -13.07
C THR A 49 15.97 -17.41 -12.46
N GLN A 50 15.90 -16.07 -12.42
CA GLN A 50 16.95 -15.31 -11.75
C GLN A 50 16.98 -15.79 -10.29
N PRO A 51 18.18 -16.01 -9.72
CA PRO A 51 18.28 -16.26 -8.29
C PRO A 51 17.62 -15.09 -7.58
N SER A 52 16.61 -15.37 -6.78
CA SER A 52 16.03 -14.34 -5.93
C SER A 52 16.98 -14.02 -4.80
N ASP A 53 17.16 -12.73 -4.53
CA ASP A 53 17.89 -12.30 -3.35
C ASP A 53 17.21 -12.89 -2.11
N PRO A 54 17.97 -13.42 -1.14
CA PRO A 54 17.38 -13.90 0.11
C PRO A 54 16.74 -12.73 0.86
N LEU A 55 15.72 -13.03 1.65
CA LEU A 55 15.17 -12.04 2.58
C LEU A 55 16.27 -11.53 3.52
N PRO A 56 16.29 -10.23 3.83
CA PRO A 56 17.14 -9.72 4.88
C PRO A 56 16.79 -10.37 6.23
N GLU A 57 17.82 -10.63 7.03
CA GLU A 57 17.64 -11.19 8.37
C GLU A 57 17.07 -10.11 9.32
N PRO A 58 15.87 -10.31 9.90
CA PRO A 58 15.32 -9.37 10.85
C PRO A 58 16.14 -9.34 12.14
N VAL A 59 16.55 -8.15 12.56
CA VAL A 59 17.24 -7.96 13.84
C VAL A 59 16.29 -8.14 15.01
N GLN A 60 14.98 -7.91 14.79
CA GLN A 60 13.90 -8.01 15.77
C GLN A 60 12.53 -8.19 15.08
N GLN A 61 11.51 -8.44 15.88
CA GLN A 61 10.11 -8.52 15.46
C GLN A 61 9.25 -7.63 16.37
N LEU A 62 8.26 -6.96 15.79
CA LEU A 62 7.24 -6.18 16.49
C LEU A 62 5.85 -6.61 16.03
N GLU A 63 4.99 -6.90 17.01
CA GLU A 63 3.55 -7.04 16.83
C GLU A 63 2.91 -5.66 16.95
N PHE A 64 2.03 -5.34 16.01
CA PHE A 64 1.17 -4.17 16.03
C PHE A 64 -0.28 -4.64 16.01
N ASP A 65 -0.92 -4.64 17.18
CA ASP A 65 -2.36 -4.81 17.28
C ASP A 65 -3.00 -3.43 17.10
N ALA A 66 -3.58 -3.21 15.92
CA ALA A 66 -4.33 -2.02 15.58
C ALA A 66 -5.79 -2.19 15.97
N SER A 67 -6.29 -1.21 16.71
CA SER A 67 -7.72 -1.01 17.00
C SER A 67 -8.00 0.47 16.92
N GLU A 68 -9.27 0.87 17.04
CA GLU A 68 -9.69 2.24 16.81
C GLU A 68 -8.79 3.26 17.51
N TYR A 69 -8.04 3.94 16.67
CA TYR A 69 -7.21 5.10 16.97
C TYR A 69 -5.98 4.82 17.87
N THR A 70 -5.53 3.57 17.96
CA THR A 70 -4.34 3.21 18.76
C THR A 70 -3.55 2.02 18.20
N PHE A 71 -2.26 2.00 18.49
CA PHE A 71 -1.40 0.82 18.30
C PHE A 71 -1.00 0.24 19.67
N ALA A 72 -1.32 -1.03 19.90
CA ALA A 72 -0.67 -1.80 20.95
C ALA A 72 0.54 -2.52 20.34
N ILE A 73 1.73 -2.18 20.83
CA ILE A 73 3.00 -2.66 20.28
C ILE A 73 3.64 -3.64 21.26
N SER A 74 4.03 -4.81 20.75
CA SER A 74 4.74 -5.84 21.52
C SER A 74 6.01 -6.29 20.82
N PRO A 75 7.14 -6.45 21.52
CA PRO A 75 7.37 -6.03 22.91
C PRO A 75 7.25 -4.51 23.08
N ASP A 76 7.04 -4.06 24.32
CA ASP A 76 6.87 -2.63 24.64
C ASP A 76 8.06 -1.80 24.07
N PRO A 77 7.80 -0.85 23.13
CA PRO A 77 8.84 -0.10 22.46
C PRO A 77 9.61 0.84 23.40
N SER A 78 9.08 1.14 24.60
CA SER A 78 9.78 1.93 25.62
C SER A 78 11.02 1.23 26.17
N ALA A 79 11.12 -0.10 26.03
CA ALA A 79 12.32 -0.85 26.35
C ALA A 79 13.44 -0.66 25.29
N GLY A 80 13.11 -0.08 24.15
CA GLY A 80 14.01 0.32 23.08
C GLY A 80 13.96 -0.60 21.86
N ILE A 81 14.17 -0.01 20.68
CA ILE A 81 14.14 -0.67 19.37
C ILE A 81 15.56 -0.66 18.79
N ARG A 82 16.01 -1.77 18.21
CA ARG A 82 17.29 -1.87 17.50
C ARG A 82 17.16 -1.33 16.06
N PRO A 83 18.19 -0.66 15.54
CA PRO A 83 18.23 -0.31 14.12
C PRO A 83 18.42 -1.56 13.25
N GLY A 84 17.81 -1.56 12.07
CA GLY A 84 17.91 -2.61 11.06
C GLY A 84 16.56 -3.12 10.58
N TRP A 85 16.60 -4.19 9.79
CA TRP A 85 15.42 -4.88 9.31
C TRP A 85 14.58 -5.40 10.46
N THR A 86 13.34 -4.94 10.55
CA THR A 86 12.39 -5.31 11.59
C THR A 86 11.23 -6.03 10.94
N LEU A 87 10.91 -7.22 11.44
CA LEU A 87 9.71 -7.95 11.06
C LEU A 87 8.52 -7.31 11.75
N ILE A 88 7.62 -6.71 10.97
CA ILE A 88 6.38 -6.11 11.44
C ILE A 88 5.27 -7.10 11.16
N ASN A 89 4.64 -7.60 12.22
CA ASN A 89 3.37 -8.30 12.12
C ASN A 89 2.28 -7.32 12.49
N PHE A 90 1.38 -7.08 11.55
CA PHE A 90 0.30 -6.12 11.71
C PHE A 90 -1.02 -6.86 11.76
N HIS A 91 -1.76 -6.62 12.85
CA HIS A 91 -3.04 -7.25 13.12
C HIS A 91 -4.10 -6.16 13.22
N ASN A 92 -5.07 -6.17 12.31
CA ASN A 92 -6.24 -5.32 12.47
C ASN A 92 -7.30 -6.03 13.31
N ILE A 93 -7.30 -5.76 14.62
CA ILE A 93 -8.27 -6.28 15.57
C ILE A 93 -9.44 -5.31 15.82
N GLY A 94 -9.44 -4.16 15.14
CA GLY A 94 -10.51 -3.18 15.12
C GLY A 94 -11.61 -3.53 14.13
N ALA A 95 -12.58 -2.62 13.99
CA ALA A 95 -13.67 -2.65 13.04
C ALA A 95 -13.44 -1.71 11.84
N GLU A 96 -12.60 -0.68 11.98
CA GLU A 96 -12.20 0.18 10.87
C GLU A 96 -10.95 -0.37 10.15
N PRO A 97 -10.75 -0.08 8.85
CA PRO A 97 -9.48 -0.36 8.20
C PRO A 97 -8.36 0.43 8.87
N HIS A 98 -7.17 -0.16 8.96
CA HIS A 98 -6.02 0.47 9.58
C HIS A 98 -4.77 0.28 8.72
N GLN A 99 -3.77 1.10 9.00
CA GLN A 99 -2.43 0.98 8.43
C GLN A 99 -1.39 1.34 9.48
N VAL A 100 -0.13 0.97 9.24
CA VAL A 100 1.01 1.53 9.97
C VAL A 100 2.09 1.92 8.98
N MET A 101 2.24 3.22 8.78
CA MET A 101 3.36 3.77 8.01
C MET A 101 4.43 4.29 8.94
N PHE A 102 5.68 4.07 8.57
CA PHE A 102 6.83 4.55 9.31
C PHE A 102 7.45 5.75 8.61
N ALA A 103 7.85 6.73 9.40
CA ALA A 103 8.53 7.92 8.91
C ALA A 103 9.72 8.27 9.78
N ARG A 104 10.87 8.53 9.17
CA ARG A 104 12.02 9.12 9.87
C ARG A 104 12.03 10.63 9.63
N LEU A 105 12.47 11.38 10.63
CA LEU A 105 12.69 12.81 10.44
C LEU A 105 13.82 13.06 9.45
N LYS A 106 13.66 14.09 8.62
CA LYS A 106 14.77 14.65 7.84
C LYS A 106 15.73 15.39 8.77
N ASP A 107 16.99 15.47 8.35
CA ASP A 107 18.03 16.14 9.11
C ASP A 107 17.68 17.62 9.38
N GLY A 108 17.76 18.02 10.65
CA GLY A 108 17.56 19.41 11.07
C GLY A 108 16.11 19.87 11.20
N VAL A 109 15.13 18.98 11.04
CA VAL A 109 13.71 19.29 11.25
C VAL A 109 13.39 19.55 12.72
N ASP A 110 12.63 20.61 12.98
CA ASP A 110 12.03 20.86 14.30
C ASP A 110 10.71 20.08 14.44
N MET A 111 10.60 19.28 15.50
CA MET A 111 9.38 18.55 15.83
C MET A 111 8.16 19.47 16.02
N ALA A 112 8.36 20.70 16.48
CA ALA A 112 7.27 21.66 16.65
C ALA A 112 6.74 22.16 15.29
N GLU A 113 7.63 22.34 14.30
CA GLU A 113 7.24 22.70 12.93
C GLU A 113 6.52 21.55 12.25
N LEU A 114 7.03 20.32 12.39
CA LEU A 114 6.37 19.11 11.92
C LEU A 114 4.97 18.96 12.53
N ALA A 115 4.84 19.09 13.84
CA ALA A 115 3.56 19.00 14.53
C ALA A 115 2.58 20.09 14.05
N ALA A 116 3.07 21.31 13.84
CA ALA A 116 2.24 22.40 13.31
C ALA A 116 1.82 22.16 11.85
N ALA A 117 2.69 21.56 11.02
CA ALA A 117 2.41 21.28 9.63
C ALA A 117 1.41 20.14 9.44
N GLY A 118 1.46 19.10 10.30
CA GLY A 118 0.47 18.02 10.29
C GLY A 118 -0.84 18.34 11.03
N ALA A 119 -0.89 19.44 11.78
CA ALA A 119 -2.06 19.75 12.60
C ALA A 119 -3.30 20.05 11.74
N ASN A 120 -4.37 19.26 11.95
CA ASN A 120 -5.63 19.34 11.21
C ASN A 120 -5.50 19.03 9.70
N ASP A 121 -4.44 18.32 9.31
CA ASP A 121 -4.25 17.85 7.94
C ASP A 121 -4.49 16.34 7.85
N SER A 122 -5.70 15.94 7.44
CA SER A 122 -6.03 14.52 7.26
C SER A 122 -5.27 13.88 6.10
N SER A 123 -4.75 14.67 5.15
CA SER A 123 -3.99 14.13 4.02
C SER A 123 -2.56 13.76 4.41
N GLY A 124 -2.04 14.39 5.47
CA GLY A 124 -0.63 14.27 5.87
C GLY A 124 0.35 15.05 4.99
N ALA A 125 -0.11 15.69 3.91
CA ALA A 125 0.73 16.42 2.96
C ALA A 125 1.66 17.44 3.63
N GLY A 126 1.19 18.16 4.64
CA GLY A 126 1.99 19.12 5.40
C GLY A 126 3.12 18.45 6.18
N ALA A 127 2.86 17.30 6.80
CA ALA A 127 3.85 16.55 7.58
C ALA A 127 4.90 15.87 6.69
N ILE A 128 4.51 15.36 5.52
CA ILE A 128 5.39 14.66 4.57
C ILE A 128 6.59 15.51 4.15
N ALA A 129 6.45 16.85 4.09
CA ALA A 129 7.55 17.75 3.79
C ALA A 129 8.76 17.59 4.74
N PHE A 130 8.52 17.18 5.98
CA PHE A 130 9.50 17.13 7.07
C PHE A 130 10.08 15.73 7.32
N VAL A 131 9.60 14.72 6.61
CA VAL A 131 9.98 13.33 6.86
C VAL A 131 10.37 12.61 5.58
N ASP A 132 11.12 11.53 5.73
CA ASP A 132 11.17 10.48 4.73
C ASP A 132 10.22 9.37 5.20
N MET A 133 9.27 8.98 4.36
CA MET A 133 8.44 7.81 4.59
C MET A 133 9.24 6.57 4.22
N ILE A 134 9.30 5.59 5.12
CA ILE A 134 10.23 4.44 5.01
C ILE A 134 9.48 3.11 4.89
N GLY A 135 8.22 3.15 4.40
CA GLY A 135 7.37 1.98 4.22
C GLY A 135 6.53 1.66 5.45
N GLY A 136 6.17 0.38 5.58
CA GLY A 136 5.23 -0.10 6.58
C GLY A 136 4.16 -0.98 5.94
N VAL A 137 3.05 -1.14 6.63
CA VAL A 137 1.88 -1.86 6.13
C VAL A 137 0.83 -0.84 5.71
N SER A 138 0.35 -0.96 4.47
CA SER A 138 -0.76 -0.15 3.95
C SER A 138 -2.12 -0.73 4.38
N TYR A 139 -3.21 -0.14 3.90
CA TYR A 139 -4.61 -0.40 4.27
C TYR A 139 -4.94 -1.89 4.43
N ILE A 140 -5.40 -2.28 5.62
CA ILE A 140 -5.92 -3.62 5.89
C ILE A 140 -7.26 -3.54 6.60
N ASP A 141 -8.22 -4.33 6.12
CA ASP A 141 -9.55 -4.39 6.72
C ASP A 141 -9.57 -5.10 8.08
N ALA A 142 -10.69 -4.94 8.77
CA ALA A 142 -10.96 -5.59 10.05
C ALA A 142 -10.76 -7.11 9.97
N ALA A 143 -10.16 -7.67 11.02
CA ALA A 143 -9.88 -9.11 11.18
C ALA A 143 -8.92 -9.72 10.15
N ASN A 144 -8.19 -8.89 9.41
CA ASN A 144 -7.09 -9.32 8.56
C ASN A 144 -5.72 -9.00 9.18
N ASP A 145 -4.74 -9.80 8.80
CA ASP A 145 -3.35 -9.69 9.25
C ASP A 145 -2.41 -9.65 8.04
N THR A 146 -1.27 -8.97 8.19
CA THR A 146 -0.19 -9.02 7.21
C THR A 146 1.17 -8.82 7.85
N THR A 147 2.22 -9.13 7.09
CA THR A 147 3.60 -9.09 7.56
C THR A 147 4.48 -8.35 6.57
N ALA A 148 5.33 -7.46 7.08
CA ALA A 148 6.32 -6.73 6.30
C ALA A 148 7.70 -6.75 6.99
N LEU A 149 8.78 -6.66 6.20
CA LEU A 149 10.10 -6.27 6.69
C LEU A 149 10.35 -4.82 6.34
N VAL A 150 10.56 -4.02 7.37
CA VAL A 150 10.81 -2.59 7.27
C VAL A 150 12.18 -2.28 7.86
N HIS A 151 13.00 -1.52 7.15
CA HIS A 151 14.29 -1.11 7.66
C HIS A 151 14.16 0.12 8.58
N LEU A 152 14.23 -0.09 9.90
CA LEU A 152 14.17 1.00 10.87
C LEU A 152 15.57 1.59 11.09
N PRO A 153 15.84 2.84 10.68
CA PRO A 153 17.12 3.48 10.93
C PRO A 153 17.26 3.89 12.40
N GLU A 154 18.50 4.10 12.86
CA GLU A 154 18.73 4.73 14.17
C GLU A 154 18.14 6.15 14.21
N GLY A 155 17.53 6.52 15.34
CA GLY A 155 16.92 7.81 15.56
C GLY A 155 15.43 7.72 15.93
N THR A 156 14.73 8.84 15.75
CA THR A 156 13.30 8.96 15.99
C THR A 156 12.53 8.53 14.75
N VAL A 157 11.72 7.48 14.88
CA VAL A 157 10.82 6.98 13.84
C VAL A 157 9.39 7.13 14.33
N MET A 158 8.53 7.74 13.53
CA MET A 158 7.09 7.82 13.80
C MET A 158 6.39 6.64 13.15
N ALA A 159 5.39 6.08 13.83
CA ALA A 159 4.44 5.12 13.29
C ALA A 159 3.05 5.78 13.27
N MET A 160 2.36 5.77 12.13
CA MET A 160 1.16 6.58 11.91
C MET A 160 0.12 5.85 11.06
N CYS A 161 -1.16 6.03 11.38
CA CYS A 161 -2.29 5.62 10.54
C CYS A 161 -2.96 6.85 9.90
N TYR A 162 -2.92 6.99 8.57
CA TYR A 162 -3.60 8.07 7.84
C TYR A 162 -4.91 7.63 7.19
N VAL A 163 -5.35 6.38 7.43
CA VAL A 163 -6.68 5.93 7.02
C VAL A 163 -7.72 6.90 7.61
N PRO A 164 -8.63 7.46 6.78
CA PRO A 164 -9.67 8.33 7.26
C PRO A 164 -10.84 7.54 7.86
N ASP A 165 -11.48 8.12 8.88
CA ASP A 165 -12.80 7.68 9.32
C ASP A 165 -13.89 8.00 8.25
N ALA A 166 -15.13 7.59 8.50
CA ALA A 166 -16.26 7.87 7.60
C ALA A 166 -16.56 9.37 7.38
N LYS A 167 -15.90 10.28 8.10
CA LYS A 167 -16.00 11.74 7.92
C LYS A 167 -14.78 12.35 7.23
N GLY A 168 -13.81 11.53 6.83
CA GLY A 168 -12.56 11.99 6.21
C GLY A 168 -11.48 12.43 7.21
N VAL A 169 -11.61 12.10 8.50
CA VAL A 169 -10.61 12.46 9.52
C VAL A 169 -9.61 11.32 9.67
N ALA A 170 -8.33 11.58 9.39
CA ALA A 170 -7.27 10.59 9.54
C ALA A 170 -7.15 10.12 11.01
N HIS A 171 -6.99 8.81 11.21
CA HIS A 171 -6.83 8.23 12.55
C HIS A 171 -5.64 8.82 13.34
N ALA A 172 -4.56 9.22 12.67
CA ALA A 172 -3.42 9.89 13.29
C ALA A 172 -3.84 11.19 14.02
N LEU A 173 -4.77 11.96 13.44
CA LEU A 173 -5.35 13.16 14.07
C LEU A 173 -6.27 12.82 15.25
N MET A 174 -6.72 11.57 15.34
CA MET A 174 -7.53 11.04 16.43
C MET A 174 -6.68 10.37 17.52
N GLY A 175 -5.35 10.33 17.34
CA GLY A 175 -4.40 9.78 18.31
C GLY A 175 -3.66 8.52 17.84
N MET A 176 -3.94 8.01 16.64
CA MET A 176 -3.30 6.81 16.09
C MET A 176 -1.92 7.09 15.50
N SER A 177 -1.05 7.61 16.35
CA SER A 177 0.36 7.79 16.07
C SER A 177 1.19 7.50 17.30
N THR A 178 2.42 7.04 17.09
CA THR A 178 3.38 6.85 18.17
C THR A 178 4.80 7.09 17.68
N VAL A 179 5.70 7.33 18.62
CA VAL A 179 7.11 7.59 18.36
C VAL A 179 7.94 6.44 18.89
N LEU A 180 8.75 5.85 18.01
CA LEU A 180 9.71 4.81 18.32
C LEU A 180 11.10 5.43 18.43
N ASN A 181 11.78 5.17 19.53
CA ASN A 181 13.19 5.52 19.70
C ASN A 181 14.06 4.32 19.33
N VAL A 182 14.69 4.41 18.16
CA VAL A 182 15.54 3.36 17.60
C VAL A 182 16.99 3.68 17.94
N SER A 183 17.67 2.78 18.66
CA SER A 183 19.08 2.97 19.03
C SER A 183 19.82 1.66 19.14
N ALA A 184 21.09 1.65 18.73
CA ALA A 184 21.98 0.50 18.92
C ALA A 184 22.25 0.17 20.41
N THR A 185 21.97 1.11 21.31
CA THR A 185 22.16 0.94 22.77
C THR A 185 20.89 0.52 23.52
N ALA A 186 19.77 0.34 22.81
CA ALA A 186 18.52 -0.13 23.38
C ALA A 186 18.72 -1.43 24.17
N ALA A 187 18.20 -1.48 25.40
CA ALA A 187 18.20 -2.69 26.19
C ALA A 187 17.31 -3.73 25.48
N VAL A 188 17.86 -4.91 25.24
CA VAL A 188 17.23 -5.95 24.42
C VAL A 188 15.97 -6.48 25.11
N ALA A 189 14.78 -5.97 24.74
CA ALA A 189 13.50 -6.55 25.16
C ALA A 189 13.01 -7.62 24.18
N ALA A 190 13.11 -7.36 22.87
CA ALA A 190 12.70 -8.30 21.83
C ALA A 190 13.82 -9.29 21.49
N ALA A 191 13.51 -10.59 21.56
CA ALA A 191 14.37 -11.63 21.01
C ALA A 191 14.57 -11.40 19.51
N THR A 192 15.74 -11.77 18.99
CA THR A 192 15.92 -11.86 17.54
C THR A 192 15.07 -13.02 17.04
N PRO A 193 14.13 -12.78 16.09
CA PRO A 193 13.35 -13.85 15.49
C PRO A 193 14.26 -14.83 14.74
N PRO A 194 13.83 -16.08 14.53
CA PRO A 194 14.57 -17.00 13.67
C PRO A 194 14.64 -16.44 12.24
N ALA A 195 15.70 -16.80 11.54
CA ALA A 195 15.81 -16.55 10.10
C ALA A 195 14.59 -17.12 9.38
N LEU A 196 13.93 -16.29 8.55
CA LEU A 196 12.75 -16.70 7.80
C LEU A 196 13.09 -17.79 6.78
N ASN A 197 14.28 -17.72 6.15
CA ASN A 197 14.75 -18.68 5.14
C ASN A 197 13.76 -18.89 3.96
N GLU A 198 12.94 -17.89 3.66
CA GLU A 198 11.98 -17.92 2.55
C GLU A 198 12.54 -17.15 1.34
N PRO A 199 12.26 -17.61 0.10
CA PRO A 199 12.70 -16.92 -1.10
C PRO A 199 11.86 -15.66 -1.33
N VAL A 200 12.50 -14.60 -1.83
CA VAL A 200 11.79 -13.48 -2.46
C VAL A 200 11.30 -13.96 -3.82
N LEU A 201 10.01 -13.81 -4.15
CA LEU A 201 9.43 -14.33 -5.38
C LEU A 201 9.58 -13.37 -6.57
N GLY A 202 9.76 -12.08 -6.29
CA GLY A 202 9.95 -11.04 -7.31
C GLY A 202 9.98 -9.64 -6.69
N SER A 203 9.98 -8.62 -7.55
CA SER A 203 9.92 -7.22 -7.13
C SER A 203 8.68 -6.52 -7.67
N ILE A 204 8.09 -5.66 -6.83
CA ILE A 204 7.08 -4.69 -7.22
C ILE A 204 7.74 -3.32 -7.19
N GLU A 205 7.75 -2.61 -8.32
CA GLU A 205 8.38 -1.28 -8.41
C GLU A 205 7.34 -0.19 -8.60
N MET A 206 7.47 0.87 -7.80
CA MET A 206 6.75 2.12 -7.93
C MET A 206 7.64 3.07 -8.75
N THR A 207 7.17 3.46 -9.93
CA THR A 207 7.95 4.16 -10.96
C THR A 207 7.17 5.37 -11.48
N SER A 208 7.83 6.27 -12.20
CA SER A 208 7.16 7.42 -12.85
C SER A 208 6.08 7.04 -13.87
N GLU A 209 6.06 5.79 -14.32
CA GLU A 209 5.05 5.26 -15.25
C GLU A 209 3.98 4.41 -14.52
N GLY A 210 3.97 4.44 -13.18
CA GLY A 210 3.08 3.66 -12.32
C GLY A 210 3.70 2.35 -11.82
N TYR A 211 2.84 1.45 -11.31
CA TYR A 211 3.27 0.17 -10.73
C TYR A 211 3.78 -0.81 -11.79
N GLN A 212 4.97 -1.37 -11.58
CA GLN A 212 5.49 -2.53 -12.29
C GLN A 212 5.35 -3.77 -11.42
N LEU A 213 4.41 -4.64 -11.79
CA LEU A 213 4.14 -5.91 -11.12
C LEU A 213 4.88 -7.07 -11.82
N PRO A 214 5.31 -8.11 -11.08
CA PRO A 214 5.76 -9.37 -11.66
C PRO A 214 4.70 -9.99 -12.59
N GLU A 215 5.14 -10.76 -13.59
CA GLU A 215 4.22 -11.48 -14.50
C GLU A 215 3.27 -12.42 -13.77
N ARG A 216 3.71 -12.95 -12.62
CA ARG A 216 2.91 -13.83 -11.77
C ARG A 216 3.02 -13.41 -10.32
N LEU A 217 1.86 -13.17 -9.72
CA LEU A 217 1.70 -12.97 -8.30
C LEU A 217 1.14 -14.24 -7.66
N THR A 218 1.74 -14.66 -6.54
CA THR A 218 1.33 -15.80 -5.73
C THR A 218 1.53 -15.47 -4.25
N THR A 219 1.10 -16.33 -3.33
CA THR A 219 1.45 -16.16 -1.91
C THR A 219 2.96 -16.25 -1.69
N GLY A 220 3.52 -15.28 -0.97
CA GLY A 220 4.93 -15.24 -0.56
C GLY A 220 5.51 -13.82 -0.49
N TRP A 221 6.83 -13.74 -0.36
CA TRP A 221 7.54 -12.48 -0.19
C TRP A 221 7.84 -11.76 -1.50
N TYR A 222 7.61 -10.45 -1.52
CA TYR A 222 7.99 -9.57 -2.61
C TYR A 222 8.81 -8.39 -2.10
N HIS A 223 9.80 -7.99 -2.89
CA HIS A 223 10.59 -6.78 -2.65
C HIS A 223 9.87 -5.59 -3.28
N VAL A 224 9.37 -4.67 -2.46
CA VAL A 224 8.71 -3.45 -2.92
C VAL A 224 9.72 -2.31 -2.91
N LYS A 225 9.84 -1.59 -4.02
CA LYS A 225 10.82 -0.51 -4.20
C LYS A 225 10.14 0.75 -4.73
N ASN A 226 10.47 1.90 -4.16
CA ASN A 226 10.21 3.17 -4.83
C ASN A 226 11.41 3.61 -5.66
N THR A 227 11.31 3.48 -6.98
CA THR A 227 12.34 3.93 -7.93
C THR A 227 11.97 5.24 -8.62
N ASP A 228 10.80 5.81 -8.33
CA ASP A 228 10.48 7.19 -8.66
C ASP A 228 11.18 8.18 -7.69
N THR A 229 11.19 9.43 -8.11
CA THR A 229 11.53 10.63 -7.34
C THR A 229 10.39 11.14 -6.48
N ALA A 230 9.14 10.84 -6.84
CA ALA A 230 7.97 11.11 -6.03
C ALA A 230 7.82 10.08 -4.90
N LEU A 231 7.04 10.43 -3.87
CA LEU A 231 6.65 9.48 -2.82
C LEU A 231 5.52 8.61 -3.36
N HIS A 232 5.50 7.33 -3.02
CA HIS A 232 4.38 6.44 -3.39
C HIS A 232 4.00 5.49 -2.27
N GLU A 233 2.73 5.12 -2.23
CA GLU A 233 2.20 3.98 -1.49
C GLU A 233 1.78 2.87 -2.45
N LEU A 234 1.77 1.62 -1.97
CA LEU A 234 1.12 0.49 -2.63
C LEU A 234 0.03 -0.03 -1.70
N ALA A 235 -1.20 0.48 -1.81
CA ALA A 235 -2.36 -0.13 -1.17
C ALA A 235 -2.96 -1.18 -2.12
N LEU A 236 -3.30 -2.35 -1.59
CA LEU A 236 -3.86 -3.45 -2.36
C LEU A 236 -5.31 -3.70 -1.93
N MET A 237 -6.21 -3.57 -2.90
CA MET A 237 -7.63 -3.83 -2.74
C MET A 237 -7.99 -5.08 -3.53
N ARG A 238 -8.57 -6.08 -2.88
CA ARG A 238 -9.24 -7.19 -3.56
C ARG A 238 -10.61 -6.71 -4.02
N LEU A 239 -11.01 -7.05 -5.24
CA LEU A 239 -12.29 -6.67 -5.80
C LEU A 239 -13.21 -7.89 -5.85
N ALA A 240 -14.49 -7.70 -5.49
CA ALA A 240 -15.51 -8.75 -5.61
C ALA A 240 -15.79 -9.12 -7.08
N GLU A 241 -15.62 -8.15 -7.98
CA GLU A 241 -15.69 -8.32 -9.44
C GLU A 241 -14.77 -7.30 -10.13
N PRO A 242 -14.29 -7.57 -11.36
CA PRO A 242 -13.39 -6.65 -12.05
C PRO A 242 -14.10 -5.34 -12.40
N ILE A 243 -13.40 -4.22 -12.20
CA ILE A 243 -13.90 -2.90 -12.60
C ILE A 243 -13.88 -2.81 -14.14
N PRO A 244 -14.98 -2.41 -14.80
CA PRO A 244 -14.99 -2.16 -16.24
C PRO A 244 -13.92 -1.13 -16.64
N PRO A 245 -13.15 -1.35 -17.72
CA PRO A 245 -12.03 -0.46 -18.07
C PRO A 245 -12.40 1.02 -18.25
N ASP A 246 -13.62 1.30 -18.72
CA ASP A 246 -14.16 2.65 -18.90
C ASP A 246 -14.74 3.28 -17.62
N GLU A 247 -14.78 2.53 -16.52
CA GLU A 247 -15.30 2.98 -15.21
C GLU A 247 -14.19 3.16 -14.16
N VAL A 248 -12.96 2.71 -14.40
CA VAL A 248 -11.86 2.74 -13.41
C VAL A 248 -11.57 4.15 -12.89
N GLU A 249 -11.55 5.16 -13.76
CA GLU A 249 -11.32 6.56 -13.36
C GLU A 249 -12.41 7.08 -12.42
N ALA A 250 -13.68 6.75 -12.70
CA ALA A 250 -14.80 7.14 -11.87
C ALA A 250 -14.76 6.42 -10.51
N PHE A 251 -14.47 5.12 -10.53
CA PHE A 251 -14.29 4.30 -9.33
C PHE A 251 -13.22 4.89 -8.41
N VAL A 252 -12.05 5.24 -8.95
CA VAL A 252 -10.95 5.84 -8.18
C VAL A 252 -11.32 7.24 -7.68
N ALA A 253 -12.04 8.03 -8.48
CA ALA A 253 -12.54 9.34 -8.05
C ALA A 253 -13.53 9.22 -6.88
N ASP A 254 -14.39 8.20 -6.88
CA ASP A 254 -15.31 7.94 -5.78
C ASP A 254 -14.56 7.57 -4.50
N LEU A 255 -13.54 6.69 -4.58
CA LEU A 255 -12.66 6.37 -3.46
C LEU A 255 -12.00 7.62 -2.88
N ALA A 256 -11.45 8.49 -3.73
CA ALA A 256 -10.81 9.73 -3.29
C ALA A 256 -11.76 10.71 -2.58
N ASN A 257 -13.07 10.59 -2.81
CA ASN A 257 -14.10 11.40 -2.16
C ASN A 257 -14.79 10.67 -0.99
N ASN A 258 -14.25 9.54 -0.53
CA ASN A 258 -14.86 8.67 0.49
C ASN A 258 -16.30 8.26 0.13
N ILE A 259 -16.59 8.07 -1.16
CA ILE A 259 -17.85 7.54 -1.63
C ILE A 259 -17.72 6.01 -1.63
N VAL A 260 -18.70 5.34 -1.05
CA VAL A 260 -18.76 3.87 -1.05
C VAL A 260 -18.98 3.41 -2.50
N PRO A 261 -18.05 2.67 -3.10
CA PRO A 261 -18.19 2.22 -4.47
C PRO A 261 -19.25 1.11 -4.60
N ASP A 262 -19.78 0.96 -5.81
CA ASP A 262 -20.76 -0.09 -6.13
C ASP A 262 -20.15 -1.49 -6.16
N ILE A 263 -18.86 -1.60 -6.49
CA ILE A 263 -18.09 -2.85 -6.43
C ILE A 263 -17.52 -2.97 -5.02
N GLU A 264 -17.89 -4.03 -4.31
CA GLU A 264 -17.29 -4.37 -3.01
C GLU A 264 -15.78 -4.60 -3.18
N LEU A 265 -15.01 -4.04 -2.24
CA LEU A 265 -13.58 -4.20 -2.17
C LEU A 265 -13.15 -4.48 -0.74
N ASP A 266 -12.13 -5.32 -0.60
CA ASP A 266 -11.47 -5.59 0.68
C ASP A 266 -10.04 -5.04 0.64
N ALA A 267 -9.65 -4.25 1.63
CA ALA A 267 -8.27 -3.84 1.82
C ALA A 267 -7.45 -5.02 2.37
N VAL A 268 -6.49 -5.50 1.59
CA VAL A 268 -5.71 -6.72 1.87
C VAL A 268 -4.24 -6.43 2.23
N GLY A 269 -3.95 -5.19 2.62
CA GLY A 269 -2.62 -4.72 2.99
C GLY A 269 -1.92 -4.02 1.83
N GLY A 270 -0.60 -4.20 1.77
CA GLY A 270 0.25 -3.45 0.86
C GLY A 270 1.47 -2.87 1.57
N MET A 271 2.29 -2.13 0.84
CA MET A 271 3.44 -1.44 1.40
C MET A 271 3.05 0.01 1.65
N GLY A 272 3.18 0.46 2.89
CA GLY A 272 2.92 1.85 3.27
C GLY A 272 3.82 2.83 2.51
N ALA A 273 3.52 4.12 2.60
CA ALA A 273 4.22 5.16 1.86
C ALA A 273 5.76 5.07 1.94
N MET A 274 6.40 5.28 0.81
CA MET A 274 7.86 5.23 0.65
C MET A 274 8.32 6.47 -0.10
N SER A 275 9.24 7.22 0.49
CA SER A 275 9.98 8.26 -0.22
C SER A 275 10.91 7.64 -1.26
N ALA A 276 11.38 8.46 -2.21
CA ALA A 276 12.27 8.03 -3.28
C ALA A 276 13.48 7.23 -2.77
N GLY A 277 13.73 6.09 -3.40
CA GLY A 277 14.89 5.24 -3.12
C GLY A 277 14.80 4.37 -1.86
N PHE A 278 13.67 4.39 -1.14
CA PHE A 278 13.41 3.43 -0.07
C PHE A 278 12.82 2.13 -0.61
N ASP A 279 13.08 1.05 0.13
CA ASP A 279 12.57 -0.28 -0.15
C ASP A 279 12.19 -1.03 1.14
N GLY A 280 11.44 -2.11 0.93
CA GLY A 280 10.91 -2.96 1.98
C GLY A 280 10.42 -4.27 1.39
N TYR A 281 10.07 -5.22 2.25
CA TYR A 281 9.53 -6.51 1.80
C TYR A 281 8.15 -6.73 2.39
N LEU A 282 7.27 -7.30 1.59
CA LEU A 282 5.89 -7.58 1.98
C LEU A 282 5.60 -9.06 1.75
N HIS A 283 5.02 -9.71 2.75
CA HIS A 283 4.47 -11.04 2.58
C HIS A 283 3.04 -10.93 2.08
N LEU A 284 2.82 -11.26 0.81
CA LEU A 284 1.50 -11.19 0.17
C LEU A 284 0.80 -12.55 0.28
N ASN A 285 -0.48 -12.55 0.63
CA ASN A 285 -1.31 -13.74 0.68
C ASN A 285 -2.45 -13.65 -0.35
N PHE A 286 -2.09 -13.63 -1.63
CA PHE A 286 -3.08 -13.48 -2.69
C PHE A 286 -3.95 -14.74 -2.84
N GLU A 287 -5.26 -14.53 -2.81
CA GLU A 287 -6.21 -15.47 -3.38
C GLU A 287 -6.41 -15.17 -4.87
N PRO A 288 -6.75 -16.17 -5.71
CA PRO A 288 -7.14 -15.89 -7.09
C PRO A 288 -8.32 -14.92 -7.15
N GLY A 289 -8.25 -13.95 -8.07
CA GLY A 289 -9.26 -12.89 -8.20
C GLY A 289 -8.71 -11.60 -8.76
N ASP A 290 -9.55 -10.58 -8.79
CA ASP A 290 -9.24 -9.26 -9.33
C ASP A 290 -8.84 -8.30 -8.21
N TYR A 291 -7.89 -7.42 -8.52
CA TYR A 291 -7.28 -6.51 -7.56
C TYR A 291 -7.08 -5.12 -8.17
N LEU A 292 -7.04 -4.13 -7.29
CA LEU A 292 -6.62 -2.76 -7.56
C LEU A 292 -5.41 -2.44 -6.67
N ALA A 293 -4.28 -2.11 -7.28
CA ALA A 293 -3.20 -1.38 -6.63
C ALA A 293 -3.47 0.11 -6.75
N VAL A 294 -3.38 0.87 -5.67
CA VAL A 294 -3.75 2.30 -5.65
C VAL A 294 -2.91 3.08 -4.63
N ASP A 295 -2.56 4.31 -5.00
CA ASP A 295 -1.78 5.23 -4.15
C ASP A 295 -2.69 6.33 -3.56
N PHE A 296 -2.96 6.22 -2.26
CA PHE A 296 -3.75 7.21 -1.53
C PHE A 296 -2.93 8.42 -1.08
N MET A 297 -1.61 8.39 -1.26
CA MET A 297 -0.74 9.41 -0.70
C MET A 297 -0.72 10.66 -1.55
N PRO A 298 -0.68 11.84 -0.90
CA PRO A 298 -0.42 13.09 -1.56
C PRO A 298 1.08 13.39 -1.73
N ASP A 299 1.36 14.38 -2.57
CA ASP A 299 2.65 15.05 -2.64
C ASP A 299 2.93 15.92 -1.39
N PRO A 300 4.20 16.22 -1.07
CA PRO A 300 4.54 17.13 0.02
C PRO A 300 3.91 18.53 -0.17
N GLY A 301 3.00 18.89 0.74
CA GLY A 301 2.32 20.19 0.75
C GLY A 301 1.14 20.36 -0.22
N ASP A 302 0.81 19.34 -1.02
CA ASP A 302 -0.38 19.33 -1.89
C ASP A 302 -1.28 18.17 -1.51
N PRO A 303 -2.47 18.39 -0.91
CA PRO A 303 -3.31 17.32 -0.36
C PRO A 303 -3.97 16.41 -1.40
N ARG A 304 -3.74 16.63 -2.70
CA ARG A 304 -4.29 15.80 -3.77
C ARG A 304 -3.59 14.43 -3.80
N PRO A 305 -4.33 13.31 -3.69
CA PRO A 305 -3.73 11.97 -3.72
C PRO A 305 -3.35 11.53 -5.13
N HIS A 306 -2.24 10.79 -5.26
CA HIS A 306 -1.69 10.37 -6.55
C HIS A 306 -2.60 9.49 -7.39
N MET A 307 -3.53 8.74 -6.77
CA MET A 307 -4.54 7.98 -7.53
C MET A 307 -5.34 8.88 -8.49
N LEU A 308 -5.59 10.14 -8.13
CA LEU A 308 -6.30 11.08 -9.00
C LEU A 308 -5.44 11.57 -10.17
N ASP A 309 -4.14 11.34 -10.13
CA ASP A 309 -3.19 11.60 -11.20
C ASP A 309 -2.87 10.35 -12.03
N GLY A 310 -3.66 9.28 -11.83
CA GLY A 310 -3.56 8.03 -12.58
C GLY A 310 -2.68 6.97 -11.91
N TYR A 311 -2.23 7.20 -10.67
CA TYR A 311 -1.35 6.27 -9.97
C TYR A 311 -2.13 5.10 -9.33
N TYR A 312 -2.68 4.25 -10.21
CA TYR A 312 -3.38 3.02 -9.86
C TYR A 312 -3.20 1.99 -10.96
N ARG A 313 -3.46 0.71 -10.65
CA ARG A 313 -3.39 -0.39 -11.61
C ARG A 313 -4.35 -1.51 -11.21
N THR A 314 -5.21 -1.93 -12.13
CA THR A 314 -5.99 -3.17 -11.98
C THR A 314 -5.16 -4.37 -12.46
N PHE A 315 -5.32 -5.51 -11.81
CA PHE A 315 -4.68 -6.77 -12.20
C PHE A 315 -5.44 -7.98 -11.67
N THR A 316 -5.21 -9.15 -12.27
CA THR A 316 -5.81 -10.41 -11.85
C THR A 316 -4.72 -11.34 -11.33
N VAL A 317 -4.99 -12.00 -10.20
CA VAL A 317 -4.19 -13.11 -9.69
C VAL A 317 -4.83 -14.42 -10.15
N GLU A 318 -4.05 -15.20 -10.90
CA GLU A 318 -4.50 -16.48 -11.44
C GLU A 318 -4.44 -17.61 -10.39
N ALA A 319 -5.27 -18.63 -10.57
CA ALA A 319 -5.14 -19.87 -9.80
C ALA A 319 -3.79 -20.55 -10.11
N SER A 320 -3.12 -21.04 -9.06
CA SER A 320 -1.85 -21.76 -9.16
C SER A 320 -2.00 -23.19 -9.70
#